data_AF-A0A3E0WIC4-F1
#
_entry.id   AF-A0A3E0WIC4-F1
#
_cell.length_a   1.000
_cell.length_b   1.000
_cell.length_c   1.000
_cell.angle_alpha   90.00
_cell.angle_beta   90.00
_cell.angle_gamma   90.00
#
_symmetry.space_group_name_H-M   'P 1'
#
loop_
_entity.id
_entity.type
_entity.pdbx_description
1 polymer ?
#
loop_
_entity_poly.entity_id
_entity_poly.type
_entity_poly.pdbx_seq_one_letter_code
_entity_poly.pdbx_strand_id
1 'polypeptide(L)'
;MKTDISHLPDNKQRELRLIVETITALVDVELIVLFGSYARGNWVEDSYVEGHITYEYRSDYDLLVVTDLVRTKKSKPLWSKVEQRVHEHPALKTWPNLIVEDC
;
A
#
# COMPACT_ATOMS: atom_id res chain seq x y z
N MET A 1 -16.15 8.25 -9.06
CA MET A 1 -14.97 7.72 -8.34
C MET A 1 -13.92 8.81 -8.32
N LYS A 2 -13.37 9.20 -7.15
CA LYS A 2 -12.22 10.11 -7.14
C LYS A 2 -11.00 9.31 -7.59
N THR A 3 -10.30 9.79 -8.60
CA THR A 3 -9.11 9.14 -9.18
C THR A 3 -7.82 9.85 -8.77
N ASP A 4 -7.94 10.86 -7.92
CA ASP A 4 -6.85 11.74 -7.56
C ASP A 4 -6.57 11.67 -6.04
N ILE A 5 -5.29 11.72 -5.70
CA ILE A 5 -4.75 11.63 -4.35
C ILE A 5 -4.05 12.92 -3.92
N SER A 6 -4.36 14.06 -4.57
CA SER A 6 -3.73 15.37 -4.29
C SER A 6 -4.01 15.89 -2.89
N HIS A 7 -4.99 15.33 -2.18
CA HIS A 7 -5.25 15.64 -0.77
C HIS A 7 -4.20 15.05 0.17
N LEU A 8 -3.37 14.11 -0.30
CA LEU A 8 -2.26 13.54 0.46
C LEU A 8 -0.99 14.38 0.25
N PRO A 9 -0.10 14.46 1.26
CA PRO A 9 1.22 15.05 1.08
C PRO A 9 2.05 14.38 -0.03
N ASP A 10 2.95 15.13 -0.67
CA ASP A 10 3.71 14.67 -1.84
C ASP A 10 4.51 13.38 -1.61
N ASN A 11 5.07 13.21 -0.41
CA ASN A 11 5.78 11.99 -0.04
C ASN A 11 4.84 10.78 -0.04
N LYS A 12 3.62 10.94 0.49
CA LYS A 12 2.61 9.86 0.55
C LYS A 12 2.09 9.52 -0.84
N GLN A 13 1.87 10.52 -1.68
CA GLN A 13 1.53 10.28 -3.08
C GLN A 13 2.65 9.54 -3.83
N ARG A 14 3.92 9.89 -3.57
CA ARG A 14 5.07 9.22 -4.18
C ARG A 14 5.16 7.76 -3.73
N GLU A 15 4.99 7.48 -2.45
CA GLU A 15 4.98 6.11 -1.92
C GLU A 15 3.88 5.27 -2.58
N LEU A 16 2.64 5.80 -2.65
CA LEU A 16 1.52 5.11 -3.30
C LEU A 16 1.79 4.84 -4.79
N ARG A 17 2.38 5.78 -5.52
CA ARG A 17 2.77 5.57 -6.92
C ARG A 17 3.78 4.44 -7.08
N LEU A 18 4.81 4.40 -6.24
CA LEU A 18 5.82 3.34 -6.26
C LEU A 18 5.25 1.97 -5.91
N ILE A 19 4.30 1.91 -4.96
CA ILE A 19 3.60 0.67 -4.61
C ILE A 19 2.77 0.19 -5.81
N VAL A 20 1.98 1.08 -6.43
CA VAL A 20 1.18 0.75 -7.63
C VAL A 20 2.06 0.28 -8.78
N GLU A 21 3.17 0.97 -9.06
CA GLU A 21 4.15 0.55 -10.08
C GLU A 21 4.74 -0.83 -9.78
N THR A 22 5.05 -1.12 -8.52
CA THR A 22 5.60 -2.42 -8.12
C THR A 22 4.59 -3.56 -8.31
N ILE A 23 3.32 -3.33 -7.95
CA ILE A 23 2.25 -4.32 -8.12
C ILE A 23 2.02 -4.60 -9.61
N THR A 24 1.79 -3.54 -10.40
CA THR A 24 1.49 -3.64 -11.84
C THR A 24 2.66 -4.19 -12.67
N ALA A 25 3.91 -4.06 -12.20
CA ALA A 25 5.07 -4.67 -12.85
C ALA A 25 5.17 -6.20 -12.66
N LEU A 26 4.41 -6.78 -11.73
CA LEU A 26 4.45 -8.20 -11.39
C LEU A 26 3.12 -8.91 -11.63
N VAL A 27 2.02 -8.19 -11.47
CA VAL A 27 0.67 -8.70 -11.45
C VAL A 27 -0.14 -8.02 -12.54
N ASP A 28 -0.95 -8.80 -13.26
CA ASP A 28 -1.98 -8.23 -14.13
C ASP A 28 -3.15 -7.75 -13.27
N VAL A 29 -3.42 -6.45 -13.32
CA VAL A 29 -4.32 -5.74 -12.42
C VAL A 29 -5.37 -5.01 -13.22
N GLU A 30 -6.63 -5.24 -12.88
CA GLU A 30 -7.75 -4.49 -13.45
C GLU A 30 -8.02 -3.19 -12.69
N LEU A 31 -7.92 -3.23 -11.35
CA LEU A 31 -8.25 -2.10 -10.50
C LEU A 31 -7.42 -2.11 -9.21
N ILE A 32 -6.96 -0.93 -8.81
CA ILE A 32 -6.42 -0.69 -7.47
C ILE A 32 -7.24 0.41 -6.81
N VAL A 33 -7.72 0.13 -5.60
CA VAL A 33 -8.49 1.09 -4.79
C VAL A 33 -7.77 1.34 -3.48
N LEU A 34 -7.42 2.61 -3.24
CA LEU A 34 -7.02 3.07 -1.91
C LEU A 34 -8.27 3.28 -1.05
N PHE A 35 -8.32 2.62 0.10
CA PHE A 35 -9.35 2.81 1.11
C PHE A 35 -8.72 3.13 2.47
N GLY A 36 -9.50 3.05 3.55
CA GLY A 36 -8.96 3.24 4.90
C GLY A 36 -8.66 4.71 5.24
N SER A 37 -7.66 4.91 6.09
CA SER A 37 -7.40 6.22 6.71
C SER A 37 -6.79 7.25 5.73
N TYR A 38 -5.90 6.81 4.84
CA TYR A 38 -5.32 7.67 3.80
C TYR A 38 -6.36 8.11 2.76
N ALA A 39 -7.31 7.25 2.40
CA ALA A 39 -8.41 7.65 1.50
C ALA A 39 -9.33 8.71 2.15
N ARG A 40 -9.56 8.61 3.47
CA ARG A 40 -10.44 9.50 4.23
C ARG A 40 -9.76 10.78 4.72
N GLY A 41 -8.42 10.83 4.71
CA GLY A 41 -7.64 11.96 5.22
C GLY A 41 -7.50 12.00 6.75
N ASN A 42 -7.79 10.89 7.45
CA ASN A 42 -7.66 10.76 8.91
C ASN A 42 -6.59 9.74 9.32
N TRP A 43 -5.55 9.60 8.49
CA TRP A 43 -4.36 8.81 8.79
C TRP A 43 -3.56 9.46 9.93
N VAL A 44 -2.80 8.64 10.64
CA VAL A 44 -1.95 9.07 11.75
C VAL A 44 -0.53 8.58 11.53
N GLU A 45 0.42 9.48 11.74
CA GLU A 45 1.83 9.17 11.92
C GLU A 45 2.31 9.95 13.13
N ASP A 46 2.45 9.26 14.25
CA ASP A 46 2.83 9.85 15.52
C ASP A 46 3.89 8.99 16.20
N SER A 47 4.76 9.63 16.97
CA SER A 47 5.79 8.95 17.75
C SER A 47 5.96 9.64 19.08
N TYR A 48 5.92 8.88 20.17
CA TYR A 48 6.10 9.40 21.52
C TYR A 48 7.08 8.54 22.32
N VAL A 49 7.71 9.16 23.32
CA VAL A 49 8.69 8.49 24.19
C VAL A 49 8.07 8.34 25.57
N GLU A 50 8.03 7.11 26.06
CA GLU A 50 7.63 6.79 27.43
C GLU A 50 8.77 6.04 28.12
N GLY A 51 9.39 6.71 29.10
CA GLY A 51 10.64 6.24 29.72
C GLY A 51 11.80 6.23 28.71
N HIS A 52 12.40 5.05 28.50
CA HIS A 52 13.47 4.83 27.52
C HIS A 52 12.98 4.11 26.24
N ILE A 53 11.66 4.02 26.04
CA ILE A 53 11.05 3.32 24.91
C ILE A 53 10.40 4.35 23.98
N THR A 54 10.70 4.26 22.70
CA THR A 54 10.03 5.05 21.65
C THR A 54 8.90 4.21 21.05
N TYR A 55 7.68 4.73 21.12
CA TYR A 55 6.51 4.15 20.49
C TYR A 55 6.24 4.92 19.19
N GLU A 56 6.04 4.20 18.10
CA GLU A 56 5.67 4.77 16.79
C GLU A 56 4.32 4.17 16.37
N TYR A 57 3.37 5.03 16.04
CA TYR A 57 2.10 4.66 15.43
C TYR A 57 2.04 5.26 14.04
N ARG A 58 2.05 4.39 13.02
CA ARG A 58 1.95 4.78 11.61
C ARG A 58 0.80 3.99 10.99
N SER A 59 -0.13 4.69 10.37
CA SER A 59 -1.17 4.06 9.55
C SER A 59 -0.57 3.39 8.33
N ASP A 60 -1.09 2.22 7.97
CA ASP A 60 -0.77 1.49 6.74
C ASP A 60 -1.55 2.04 5.53
N TYR A 61 -1.10 1.70 4.32
CA TYR A 61 -1.90 1.93 3.11
C TYR A 61 -2.82 0.75 2.84
N ASP A 62 -4.12 0.91 3.08
CA ASP A 62 -5.12 -0.10 2.76
C ASP A 62 -5.45 -0.09 1.25
N LEU A 63 -5.02 -1.14 0.55
CA LEU A 63 -5.17 -1.27 -0.90
C LEU A 63 -5.97 -2.52 -1.25
N LEU A 64 -7.04 -2.35 -2.01
CA LEU A 64 -7.75 -3.43 -2.68
C LEU A 64 -7.20 -3.54 -4.10
N VAL A 65 -6.72 -4.73 -4.47
CA VAL A 65 -6.23 -5.06 -5.80
C VAL A 65 -7.17 -6.08 -6.44
N VAL A 66 -7.75 -5.73 -7.58
CA VAL A 66 -8.60 -6.61 -8.38
C VAL A 66 -7.78 -7.14 -9.56
N THR A 67 -7.77 -8.45 -9.74
CA THR A 67 -7.05 -9.14 -10.82
C THR A 67 -8.01 -10.01 -11.64
N ASP A 68 -7.76 -10.09 -12.94
CA ASP A 68 -8.54 -10.86 -13.93
C ASP A 68 -8.32 -12.39 -13.82
N LEU A 69 -7.27 -12.81 -13.09
CA LEU A 69 -6.79 -14.17 -13.07
C LEU A 69 -6.89 -14.77 -11.67
N VAL A 70 -7.83 -15.71 -11.49
CA VAL A 70 -7.94 -16.56 -10.27
C VAL A 70 -6.59 -17.18 -9.87
N ARG A 71 -5.76 -17.53 -10.87
CA ARG A 71 -4.41 -18.07 -10.64
C ARG A 71 -3.47 -17.05 -9.98
N THR A 72 -3.58 -15.78 -10.35
CA THR A 72 -2.83 -14.68 -9.76
C THR A 72 -3.21 -14.50 -8.29
N LYS A 73 -4.51 -14.44 -7.97
CA LYS A 73 -4.98 -14.36 -6.57
C LYS A 73 -4.43 -15.51 -5.70
N LYS A 74 -4.40 -16.74 -6.24
CA LYS A 74 -3.91 -17.93 -5.52
C LYS A 74 -2.38 -18.08 -5.53
N SER A 75 -1.66 -17.26 -6.28
CA SER A 75 -0.21 -17.38 -6.43
C SER A 75 0.53 -16.72 -5.26
N LYS A 76 0.66 -17.45 -4.14
CA LYS A 76 1.49 -17.02 -3.01
C LYS A 76 2.90 -16.55 -3.42
N PRO A 77 3.65 -17.27 -4.31
CA PRO A 77 4.99 -16.83 -4.70
C PRO A 77 5.01 -15.47 -5.40
N LEU A 78 3.94 -15.12 -6.12
CA LEU A 78 3.84 -13.85 -6.82
C LEU A 78 3.65 -12.70 -5.83
N TRP A 79 2.71 -12.85 -4.90
CA TRP A 79 2.44 -11.84 -3.87
C TRP A 79 3.60 -11.67 -2.89
N SER A 80 4.27 -12.75 -2.50
CA SER A 80 5.51 -12.65 -1.70
C SER A 80 6.61 -11.87 -2.43
N LYS A 81 6.68 -11.96 -3.77
CA LYS A 81 7.63 -11.17 -4.56
C LYS A 81 7.24 -9.68 -4.62
N VAL A 82 5.95 -9.37 -4.66
CA VAL A 82 5.44 -7.99 -4.55
C VAL A 82 5.81 -7.42 -3.19
N GLU A 83 5.47 -8.11 -2.11
CA GLU A 83 5.78 -7.72 -0.73
C GLU A 83 7.28 -7.50 -0.54
N GLN A 84 8.11 -8.43 -1.03
CA GLN A 84 9.56 -8.30 -0.96
C GLN A 84 10.06 -7.02 -1.65
N ARG A 85 9.62 -6.75 -2.89
CA ARG A 85 10.05 -5.55 -3.63
C ARG A 85 9.61 -4.26 -2.96
N VAL A 86 8.41 -4.24 -2.40
CA VAL A 86 7.91 -3.11 -1.63
C VAL A 86 8.76 -2.91 -0.36
N HIS A 87 9.05 -3.98 0.37
CA HIS A 87 9.82 -3.91 1.61
C HIS A 87 11.28 -3.49 1.38
N GLU A 88 11.88 -3.92 0.27
CA GLU A 88 13.26 -3.56 -0.10
C GLU A 88 13.37 -2.15 -0.70
N HIS A 89 12.26 -1.45 -0.94
CA HIS A 89 12.28 -0.15 -1.60
C HIS A 89 12.67 0.98 -0.60
N PRO A 90 13.84 1.62 -0.75
CA PRO A 90 14.38 2.55 0.25
C PRO A 90 13.56 3.85 0.42
N ALA A 91 12.73 4.18 -0.57
CA ALA A 91 11.85 5.35 -0.51
C ALA A 91 10.51 5.10 0.18
N LEU A 92 10.18 3.85 0.54
CA LEU A 92 8.90 3.51 1.18
C LEU A 92 9.07 3.47 2.69
N LYS A 93 8.35 4.33 3.41
CA LYS A 93 8.33 4.35 4.88
C LYS A 93 7.06 3.76 5.48
N THR A 94 6.00 3.68 4.68
CA THR A 94 4.71 3.08 5.06
C THR A 94 4.50 1.81 4.26
N TRP A 95 4.10 0.74 4.94
CA TRP A 95 3.82 -0.53 4.31
C TRP A 95 2.36 -0.58 3.81
N PRO A 96 2.12 -1.21 2.65
CA PRO A 96 0.77 -1.47 2.20
C PRO A 96 0.19 -2.71 2.88
N ASN A 97 -1.08 -2.61 3.25
CA ASN A 97 -1.94 -3.73 3.58
C ASN A 97 -2.74 -4.10 2.32
N LEU A 98 -2.45 -5.26 1.74
CA LEU A 98 -3.02 -5.68 0.45
C LEU A 98 -4.20 -6.65 0.67
N ILE A 99 -5.36 -6.30 0.11
CA ILE A 99 -6.50 -7.21 -0.07
C ILE A 99 -6.60 -7.53 -1.56
N VAL A 100 -6.64 -8.81 -1.92
CA VAL A 100 -6.65 -9.25 -3.33
C VAL A 100 -7.96 -9.95 -3.66
N GLU A 101 -8.65 -9.43 -4.66
CA GLU A 101 -9.89 -10.01 -5.18
C GLU A 101 -9.79 -10.34 -6.67
N ASP A 102 -10.60 -11.31 -7.09
CA ASP A 102 -10.77 -11.72 -8.49
C ASP A 102 -12.17 -11.34 -8.98
N CYS A 103 -12.25 -10.99 -10.27
CA CYS A 103 -13.49 -10.63 -10.97
C CYS A 103 -14.14 -11.80 -11.71
#